data_AF-A0A373LF38-F1
#
_entry.id   AF-A0A373LF38-F1
#
_cell.length_a   1.000
_cell.length_b   1.000
_cell.length_c   1.000
_cell.angle_alpha   90.00
_cell.angle_beta   90.00
_cell.angle_gamma   90.00
#
_symmetry.space_group_name_H-M   'P 1'
#
loop_
_entity.id
_entity.type
_entity.pdbx_description
1 polymer ?
#
loop_
_entity_poly.entity_id
_entity_poly.type
_entity_poly.pdbx_seq_one_letter_code
_entity_poly.pdbx_strand_id
1 'polypeptide(L)'
;MADENEVFTKAEELIEWLDENDILMNLTDKEAGVLISYMEAHGYGIGVRENRLVRIDITETENIVEDYSIDDVIDSVFDWNYELITEADKERKNPDNFIDFCKKQERYESLLEDERIIEKMFDRTVYGKAMASAFKKVSLTK
;
A
#
# COMPACT_ATOMS: atom_id res chain seq x y z
N MET A 1 -22.26 -3.62 -22.60
CA MET A 1 -21.20 -4.63 -22.48
C MET A 1 -20.50 -4.27 -21.19
N ALA A 2 -20.44 -5.18 -20.22
CA ALA A 2 -19.72 -4.88 -18.98
C ALA A 2 -18.25 -4.73 -19.38
N ASP A 3 -17.69 -3.53 -19.25
CA ASP A 3 -16.23 -3.37 -19.28
C ASP A 3 -15.71 -4.26 -18.15
N GLU A 4 -15.07 -5.38 -18.51
CA GLU A 4 -14.30 -6.16 -17.56
C GLU A 4 -13.18 -5.24 -17.07
N ASN A 5 -13.28 -4.79 -15.81
CA ASN A 5 -12.15 -4.16 -15.16
C ASN A 5 -11.09 -5.23 -14.97
N GLU A 6 -9.89 -4.99 -15.49
CA GLU A 6 -8.75 -5.87 -15.24
C GLU A 6 -8.19 -5.54 -13.85
N VAL A 7 -8.14 -6.54 -12.97
CA VAL A 7 -7.53 -6.43 -11.63
C VAL A 7 -6.16 -7.06 -11.69
N PHE A 8 -5.14 -6.32 -11.26
CA PHE A 8 -3.79 -6.85 -11.15
C PHE A 8 -3.71 -7.83 -10.00
N THR A 9 -3.23 -9.04 -10.31
CA THR A 9 -3.02 -10.10 -9.30
C THR A 9 -1.54 -10.44 -9.15
N LYS A 10 -0.70 -9.95 -10.07
CA LYS A 10 0.75 -10.14 -10.03
C LYS A 10 1.49 -8.81 -10.06
N ALA A 11 2.65 -8.79 -9.42
CA ALA A 11 3.51 -7.63 -9.37
C ALA A 11 3.93 -7.16 -10.77
N GLU A 12 4.26 -8.11 -11.66
CA GLU A 12 4.72 -7.83 -13.01
C GLU A 12 3.63 -7.11 -13.83
N GLU A 13 2.36 -7.51 -13.68
CA GLU A 13 1.23 -6.90 -14.41
C GLU A 13 1.08 -5.40 -14.04
N LEU A 14 1.18 -5.09 -12.73
CA LEU A 14 1.12 -3.70 -12.26
C LEU A 14 2.32 -2.89 -12.74
N ILE A 15 3.53 -3.46 -12.67
CA ILE A 15 4.76 -2.78 -13.08
C ILE A 15 4.75 -2.51 -14.58
N GLU A 16 4.46 -3.51 -15.40
CA GLU A 16 4.37 -3.37 -16.86
C GLU A 16 3.36 -2.30 -17.24
N TRP A 17 2.19 -2.28 -16.60
CA TRP A 17 1.17 -1.27 -16.89
C TRP A 17 1.64 0.15 -16.52
N LEU A 18 2.31 0.34 -15.39
CA LEU A 18 2.86 1.64 -14.98
C LEU A 18 3.90 2.14 -15.99
N ASP A 19 4.78 1.25 -16.46
CA ASP A 19 5.82 1.55 -17.44
C ASP A 19 5.22 1.90 -18.81
N GLU A 20 4.21 1.14 -19.28
CA GLU A 20 3.50 1.41 -20.55
C GLU A 20 2.76 2.76 -20.54
N ASN A 21 2.36 3.23 -19.35
CA ASN A 21 1.63 4.48 -19.15
C ASN A 21 2.55 5.66 -18.76
N ASP A 22 3.87 5.50 -18.82
CA ASP A 22 4.87 6.52 -18.47
C ASP A 22 4.69 7.08 -17.04
N ILE A 23 4.20 6.22 -16.11
CA ILE A 23 4.03 6.57 -14.70
C ILE A 23 5.32 6.20 -13.98
N LEU A 24 6.16 7.21 -13.75
CA LEU A 24 7.50 7.05 -13.17
C LEU A 24 7.48 6.76 -11.66
N MET A 25 7.05 5.55 -11.28
CA MET A 25 7.12 5.05 -9.91
C MET A 25 8.33 4.12 -9.68
N ASN A 26 8.74 3.36 -10.70
CA ASN A 26 9.84 2.40 -10.68
C ASN A 26 9.71 1.40 -9.51
N LEU A 27 8.57 0.72 -9.40
CA LEU A 27 8.35 -0.29 -8.38
C LEU A 27 9.22 -1.53 -8.66
N THR A 28 9.72 -2.16 -7.60
CA THR A 28 10.28 -3.52 -7.69
C THR A 28 9.16 -4.57 -7.55
N ASP A 29 9.41 -5.82 -7.95
CA ASP A 29 8.44 -6.91 -7.78
C ASP A 29 7.98 -7.06 -6.31
N LYS A 30 8.92 -6.89 -5.37
CA LYS A 30 8.63 -6.94 -3.94
C LYS A 30 7.70 -5.81 -3.51
N GLU A 31 7.95 -4.60 -4.00
CA GLU A 31 7.15 -3.41 -3.69
C GLU A 31 5.73 -3.54 -4.24
N ALA A 32 5.59 -3.89 -5.51
CA ALA A 32 4.28 -4.11 -6.13
C ALA A 32 3.53 -5.26 -5.45
N GLY A 33 4.22 -6.36 -5.08
CA GLY A 33 3.62 -7.47 -4.33
C GLY A 33 3.09 -7.06 -2.96
N VAL A 34 3.79 -6.17 -2.23
CA VAL A 34 3.31 -5.60 -0.96
C VAL A 34 2.03 -4.79 -1.19
N LEU A 35 2.00 -3.93 -2.21
CA LEU A 35 0.80 -3.12 -2.51
C LEU A 35 -0.42 -3.99 -2.81
N ILE A 36 -0.27 -4.98 -3.71
CA ILE A 36 -1.35 -5.91 -4.06
C ILE A 36 -1.84 -6.67 -2.82
N SER A 37 -0.91 -7.22 -2.02
CA SER A 37 -1.26 -8.00 -0.83
C SER A 37 -2.03 -7.17 0.20
N TYR A 38 -1.63 -5.91 0.44
CA TYR A 38 -2.34 -5.04 1.38
C TYR A 38 -3.72 -4.63 0.85
N MET A 39 -3.83 -4.30 -0.44
CA MET A 39 -5.13 -3.97 -1.04
C MET A 39 -6.10 -5.14 -0.92
N GLU A 40 -5.68 -6.35 -1.29
CA GLU A 40 -6.51 -7.55 -1.20
C GLU A 40 -6.92 -7.86 0.24
N ALA A 41 -5.98 -7.75 1.19
CA ALA A 41 -6.25 -7.97 2.62
C ALA A 41 -7.29 -6.99 3.20
N HIS A 42 -7.42 -5.81 2.60
CA HIS A 42 -8.41 -4.80 2.98
C HIS A 42 -9.67 -4.83 2.10
N GLY A 43 -9.83 -5.85 1.25
CA GLY A 43 -11.04 -6.03 0.44
C GLY A 43 -11.05 -5.23 -0.87
N TYR A 44 -9.87 -4.80 -1.34
CA TYR A 44 -9.74 -4.02 -2.57
C TYR A 44 -8.81 -4.69 -3.60
N GLY A 45 -9.08 -4.42 -4.87
CA GLY A 45 -8.18 -4.70 -5.98
C GLY A 45 -7.64 -3.41 -6.58
N ILE A 46 -6.41 -3.47 -7.11
CA ILE A 46 -5.87 -2.44 -8.00
C ILE A 46 -6.23 -2.87 -9.42
N GLY A 47 -6.97 -2.04 -10.15
CA GLY A 47 -7.36 -2.37 -11.51
C GLY A 47 -7.25 -1.21 -12.48
N VAL A 48 -7.65 -1.48 -13.72
CA VAL A 48 -7.62 -0.51 -14.82
C VAL A 48 -9.00 -0.33 -15.42
N ARG A 49 -9.39 0.92 -15.64
CA ARG A 49 -10.57 1.30 -16.40
C ARG A 49 -10.27 2.52 -17.25
N GLU A 50 -10.64 2.47 -18.54
CA GLU A 50 -10.40 3.58 -19.49
C GLU A 50 -8.94 4.10 -19.45
N ASN A 51 -7.98 3.18 -19.32
CA ASN A 51 -6.55 3.49 -19.24
C ASN A 51 -6.16 4.36 -18.03
N ARG A 52 -6.87 4.19 -16.91
CA ARG A 52 -6.57 4.79 -15.61
C ARG A 52 -6.59 3.74 -14.53
N LEU A 53 -5.74 3.91 -13.52
CA LEU A 53 -5.83 3.10 -12.31
C LEU A 53 -7.11 3.43 -11.55
N VAL A 54 -7.72 2.36 -11.06
CA VAL A 54 -8.92 2.40 -10.24
C VAL A 54 -8.76 1.46 -9.05
N ARG A 55 -9.44 1.78 -7.96
CA ARG A 55 -9.66 0.88 -6.85
C ARG A 55 -10.99 0.18 -7.07
N ILE A 56 -11.00 -1.14 -6.87
CA ILE A 56 -12.18 -1.97 -7.04
C ILE A 56 -12.48 -2.63 -5.69
N ASP A 57 -13.68 -2.43 -5.15
CA ASP A 57 -14.15 -3.22 -4.01
C ASP A 57 -14.42 -4.66 -4.49
N ILE A 58 -13.69 -5.63 -3.92
CA ILE A 58 -13.80 -7.05 -4.27
C ILE A 58 -14.65 -7.84 -3.27
N THR A 59 -15.17 -7.17 -2.23
CA THR A 59 -16.02 -7.78 -1.20
C THR A 59 -17.51 -7.66 -1.54
N GLU A 60 -17.87 -6.63 -2.31
CA GLU A 60 -19.24 -6.36 -2.72
C GLU A 60 -19.61 -7.10 -4.03
N THR A 61 -20.90 -7.40 -4.19
CA THR A 61 -21.39 -8.10 -5.41
C THR A 61 -21.46 -7.17 -6.62
N GLU A 62 -21.64 -5.86 -6.38
CA GLU A 62 -21.50 -4.82 -7.39
C GLU A 62 -20.11 -4.22 -7.22
N ASN A 63 -19.22 -4.43 -8.19
CA ASN A 63 -17.87 -3.85 -8.18
C ASN A 63 -17.98 -2.33 -8.11
N ILE A 64 -17.79 -1.75 -6.92
CA ILE A 64 -17.65 -0.31 -6.73
C ILE A 64 -16.26 0.06 -7.25
N VAL A 65 -16.23 0.94 -8.25
CA VAL A 65 -15.01 1.36 -8.94
C VAL A 65 -14.80 2.84 -8.69
N GLU A 66 -13.62 3.19 -8.18
CA GLU A 66 -13.24 4.57 -7.89
C GLU A 66 -11.90 4.90 -8.56
N ASP A 67 -11.78 6.11 -9.12
CA ASP A 67 -10.50 6.61 -9.66
C ASP A 67 -9.46 6.63 -8.53
N TYR A 68 -8.32 5.97 -8.77
CA TYR A 68 -7.33 5.75 -7.71
C TYR A 68 -5.93 5.69 -8.31
N SER A 69 -5.09 6.69 -8.05
CA SER A 69 -3.73 6.71 -8.58
C SER A 69 -2.81 5.76 -7.82
N ILE A 70 -1.62 5.48 -8.38
CA ILE A 70 -0.61 4.69 -7.66
C ILE A 70 -0.14 5.38 -6.38
N ASP A 71 -0.13 6.73 -6.36
CA ASP A 71 0.18 7.49 -5.15
C ASP A 71 -0.88 7.26 -4.07
N ASP A 72 -2.16 7.19 -4.43
CA ASP A 72 -3.27 6.94 -3.50
C ASP A 72 -3.25 5.50 -2.96
N VAL A 73 -2.87 4.52 -3.80
CA VAL A 73 -2.61 3.14 -3.35
C VAL A 73 -1.52 3.13 -2.28
N ILE A 74 -0.38 3.77 -2.54
CA ILE A 74 0.74 3.79 -1.60
C ILE A 74 0.37 4.52 -0.30
N ASP A 75 -0.36 5.65 -0.39
CA ASP A 75 -0.85 6.40 0.77
C ASP A 75 -1.77 5.54 1.66
N SER A 76 -2.69 4.81 1.06
CA SER A 76 -3.59 3.91 1.80
C SER A 76 -2.85 2.77 2.48
N VAL A 77 -1.93 2.14 1.74
CA VAL A 77 -1.11 1.04 2.27
C VAL A 77 -0.20 1.53 3.40
N PHE A 78 0.30 2.75 3.31
CA PHE A 78 1.06 3.41 4.37
C PHE A 78 0.23 3.58 5.65
N ASP A 79 -0.98 4.14 5.53
CA ASP A 79 -1.89 4.33 6.67
C ASP A 79 -2.29 2.99 7.30
N TRP A 80 -2.64 1.98 6.50
CA TRP A 80 -3.01 0.66 7.01
C TRP A 80 -1.84 -0.05 7.69
N ASN A 81 -0.63 0.02 7.13
CA ASN A 81 0.55 -0.56 7.78
C ASN A 81 0.79 0.11 9.15
N TYR A 82 0.65 1.43 9.25
CA TYR A 82 0.79 2.15 10.51
C TYR A 82 -0.26 1.72 11.55
N GLU A 83 -1.52 1.58 11.14
CA GLU A 83 -2.60 1.08 12.00
C GLU A 83 -2.32 -0.34 12.49
N LEU A 84 -1.95 -1.25 11.57
CA LEU A 84 -1.64 -2.64 11.89
C LEU A 84 -0.43 -2.79 12.84
N ILE A 85 0.62 -1.99 12.65
CA ILE A 85 1.77 -1.95 13.58
C ILE A 85 1.32 -1.52 14.97
N THR A 86 0.50 -0.47 15.04
CA THR A 86 -0.02 0.07 16.29
C THR A 86 -0.87 -0.96 17.04
N GLU A 87 -1.70 -1.72 16.32
CA GLU A 87 -2.48 -2.81 16.89
C GLU A 87 -1.60 -3.98 17.33
N ALA A 88 -0.68 -4.44 16.48
CA ALA A 88 0.24 -5.53 16.80
C ALA A 88 1.13 -5.22 18.01
N ASP A 89 1.56 -3.96 18.19
CA ASP A 89 2.31 -3.53 19.37
C ASP A 89 1.48 -3.59 20.65
N LYS A 90 0.18 -3.29 20.58
CA LYS A 90 -0.73 -3.44 21.73
C LYS A 90 -0.98 -4.92 22.05
N GLU A 91 -1.19 -5.74 21.02
CA GLU A 91 -1.46 -7.17 21.16
C GLU A 91 -0.26 -7.90 21.79
N ARG A 92 0.96 -7.68 21.28
CA ARG A 92 2.18 -8.36 21.77
C ARG A 92 2.52 -8.02 23.23
N LYS A 93 2.05 -6.88 23.73
CA LYS A 93 2.22 -6.45 25.14
C LYS A 93 1.28 -7.19 26.09
N ASN A 94 0.24 -7.84 25.58
CA ASN A 94 -0.73 -8.62 26.36
C ASN A 94 -0.85 -10.06 25.79
N PRO A 95 0.19 -10.90 25.92
CA PRO A 95 0.14 -12.28 25.45
C PRO A 95 -0.49 -13.23 26.48
N ASP A 96 -1.17 -14.27 26.00
CA ASP A 96 -1.77 -15.30 26.86
C ASP A 96 -0.72 -16.26 27.43
N ASN A 97 0.34 -16.52 26.66
CA ASN A 97 1.46 -17.37 27.01
C ASN A 97 2.68 -17.07 26.12
N PHE A 98 3.80 -17.75 26.37
CA PHE A 98 5.03 -17.52 25.60
C PHE A 98 4.90 -17.83 24.10
N ILE A 99 4.13 -18.86 23.72
CA ILE A 99 3.94 -19.21 22.31
C ILE A 99 3.12 -18.11 21.60
N ASP A 100 2.08 -17.62 22.26
CA ASP A 100 1.27 -16.50 21.76
C ASP A 100 2.09 -15.20 21.65
N PHE A 101 2.96 -14.93 22.63
CA PHE A 101 3.92 -13.83 22.56
C PHE A 101 4.81 -13.93 21.32
N CYS A 102 5.43 -15.11 21.07
CA CYS A 102 6.30 -15.29 19.90
C CYS A 102 5.56 -15.01 18.60
N LYS A 103 4.32 -15.52 18.43
CA LYS A 103 3.51 -15.28 17.23
C LYS A 103 3.19 -13.79 17.04
N LYS A 104 2.79 -13.11 18.11
CA LYS A 104 2.48 -11.66 18.06
C LYS A 104 3.73 -10.83 17.79
N GLN A 105 4.88 -11.24 18.33
CA GLN A 105 6.17 -10.60 18.08
C GLN A 105 6.60 -10.79 16.61
N GLU A 106 6.48 -12.00 16.06
CA GLU A 106 6.77 -12.28 14.65
C GLU A 106 5.88 -11.45 13.71
N ARG A 107 4.58 -11.34 14.00
CA ARG A 107 3.65 -10.47 13.25
C ARG A 107 4.10 -9.01 13.28
N TYR A 108 4.42 -8.49 14.47
CA TYR A 108 4.89 -7.12 14.63
C TYR A 108 6.19 -6.85 13.85
N GLU A 109 7.15 -7.78 13.91
CA GLU A 109 8.41 -7.65 13.18
C GLU A 109 8.22 -7.68 11.66
N SER A 110 7.34 -8.56 11.16
CA SER A 110 6.99 -8.60 9.73
C SER A 110 6.40 -7.27 9.26
N LEU A 111 5.51 -6.65 10.06
CA LEU A 111 4.91 -5.37 9.71
C LEU A 111 5.94 -4.23 9.68
N LEU A 112 6.95 -4.26 10.55
CA LEU A 112 8.07 -3.30 10.51
C LEU A 112 9.00 -3.54 9.30
N GLU A 113 9.10 -4.76 8.80
CA GLU A 113 9.82 -5.03 7.55
C GLU A 113 9.09 -4.43 6.34
N ASP A 114 7.76 -4.56 6.32
CA ASP A 114 6.90 -3.93 5.32
C ASP A 114 6.97 -2.41 5.41
N GLU A 115 6.90 -1.83 6.62
CA GLU A 115 7.00 -0.38 6.87
C GLU A 115 8.19 0.23 6.14
N ARG A 116 9.37 -0.38 6.25
CA ARG A 116 10.61 0.12 5.60
C ARG A 116 10.55 0.11 4.07
N ILE A 117 9.74 -0.78 3.49
CA ILE A 117 9.53 -0.86 2.05
C ILE A 117 8.51 0.20 1.65
N ILE A 118 7.41 0.28 2.40
CA ILE A 118 6.31 1.21 2.15
C ILE A 118 6.77 2.66 2.34
N GLU A 119 7.56 2.99 3.35
CA GLU A 119 8.17 4.32 3.55
C GLU A 119 8.99 4.76 2.33
N LYS A 120 9.79 3.86 1.75
CA LYS A 120 10.59 4.17 0.55
C LYS A 120 9.73 4.35 -0.70
N MET A 121 8.60 3.65 -0.79
CA MET A 121 7.59 3.92 -1.83
C MET A 121 6.95 5.29 -1.58
N PHE A 122 6.53 5.56 -0.34
CA PHE A 122 5.86 6.80 0.05
C PHE A 122 6.71 8.04 -0.23
N ASP A 123 8.02 7.99 0.05
CA ASP A 123 8.94 9.09 -0.26
C ASP A 123 8.97 9.47 -1.76
N ARG A 124 8.61 8.55 -2.66
CA ARG A 124 8.54 8.79 -4.10
C ARG A 124 7.20 9.37 -4.54
N THR A 125 6.16 9.29 -3.71
CA THR A 125 4.83 9.83 -4.04
C THR A 125 4.81 11.35 -4.05
N VAL A 126 3.76 11.93 -4.62
CA VAL A 126 3.52 13.39 -4.50
C VAL A 126 3.36 13.83 -3.05
N TYR A 127 2.80 12.97 -2.18
CA TYR A 127 2.58 13.24 -0.76
C TYR A 127 3.90 13.25 0.02
N GLY A 128 4.74 12.23 -0.14
CA GLY A 128 6.06 12.16 0.50
C GLY A 128 6.97 13.33 0.09
N LYS A 129 7.02 13.64 -1.21
CA LYS A 129 7.77 14.80 -1.73
C LYS A 129 7.26 16.13 -1.16
N ALA A 130 5.95 16.29 -1.00
CA ALA A 130 5.35 17.48 -0.41
C ALA A 130 5.71 17.63 1.08
N MET A 131 5.64 16.53 1.85
CA MET A 131 6.03 16.51 3.26
C MET A 131 7.51 16.88 3.46
N ALA A 132 8.41 16.24 2.70
CA ALA A 132 9.84 16.54 2.77
C ALA A 132 10.14 18.02 2.45
N SER A 133 9.44 18.58 1.47
CA SER A 133 9.55 20.00 1.10
C SER A 133 9.06 20.93 2.21
N ALA A 134 7.98 20.57 2.91
CA ALA A 134 7.47 21.33 4.04
C ALA A 134 8.45 21.32 5.23
N PHE A 135 9.00 20.15 5.59
CA PHE A 135 10.01 20.04 6.65
C PHE A 135 11.25 20.90 6.38
N LYS A 136 11.74 20.90 5.13
CA LYS A 136 12.90 21.73 4.74
C LYS A 136 12.64 23.22 4.83
N LYS A 137 11.42 23.68 4.54
CA LYS A 137 11.05 25.10 4.72
C LYS A 137 11.02 25.48 6.21
N VAL A 138 10.49 24.61 7.07
CA VAL A 138 10.43 24.85 8.52
C VAL A 138 11.83 24.90 9.14
N SER A 139 12.77 24.05 8.69
CA SER A 139 14.15 24.03 9.20
C SER A 139 15.01 25.22 8.75
N LEU A 140 14.69 25.85 7.61
CA LEU A 140 15.37 27.06 7.12
C LEU A 140 14.84 28.37 7.72
N THR A 141 13.74 28.32 8.47
CA THR A 141 13.10 29.51 9.07
C THR A 141 13.38 29.62 10.59
N LYS A 142 14.23 28.76 11.14
CA LYS A 142 14.73 28.81 12.53
C LYS A 142 16.20 29.22 12.53
#